data_AF-A0A2N6FZD0-F1
#
_entry.id   AF-A0A2N6FZD0-F1
#
_cell.length_a   1.000
_cell.length_b   1.000
_cell.length_c   1.000
_cell.angle_alpha   90.00
_cell.angle_beta   90.00
_cell.angle_gamma   90.00
#
_symmetry.space_group_name_H-M   'P 1'
#
loop_
_entity.id
_entity.type
_entity.pdbx_description
1 polymer ?
#
loop_
_entity_poly.entity_id
_entity_poly.type
_entity_poly.pdbx_seq_one_letter_code
_entity_poly.pdbx_strand_id
1 'polypeptide(L)'
;MILGKCPYCKDGQIEVRKKEVNGKKVELYACSNAKWYSEDGELFELTPDATCDFKIWQNSLRKYGKYLKQREVRALLLGEDVVVTFHSKKYKEKVTYQKYITLNQEYGVSVIWDIDIE
;
A
#
# COMPACT_ATOMS: atom_id res chain seq x y z
N MET A 1 11.70 4.41 -9.13
CA MET A 1 10.76 5.43 -9.66
C MET A 1 10.08 6.10 -8.49
N ILE A 2 9.89 7.42 -8.52
CA ILE A 2 9.23 8.18 -7.44
C ILE A 2 7.74 8.37 -7.79
N LEU A 3 6.85 8.12 -6.82
CA LEU A 3 5.41 8.23 -6.98
C LEU A 3 4.83 9.55 -6.44
N GLY A 4 5.41 10.08 -5.36
CA GLY A 4 4.95 11.28 -4.68
C GLY A 4 5.74 11.57 -3.40
N LYS A 5 5.32 12.57 -2.64
CA LYS A 5 5.92 12.88 -1.32
C LYS A 5 5.46 11.87 -0.27
N CYS A 6 6.29 11.61 0.73
CA CYS A 6 5.89 10.81 1.87
C CYS A 6 4.89 11.62 2.73
N PRO A 7 3.74 11.06 3.10
CA PRO A 7 2.74 11.76 3.91
C PRO A 7 3.14 11.87 5.40
N TYR A 8 4.10 11.06 5.86
CA TYR A 8 4.47 10.97 7.28
C TYR A 8 5.83 11.58 7.62
N CYS A 9 6.58 12.12 6.64
CA CYS A 9 7.83 12.84 6.91
C CYS A 9 8.01 13.98 5.92
N LYS A 10 8.72 15.04 6.36
CA LYS A 10 8.80 16.31 5.62
C LYS A 10 9.57 16.21 4.30
N ASP A 11 10.65 15.44 4.29
CA ASP A 11 11.62 15.40 3.18
C ASP A 11 11.65 14.05 2.45
N GLY A 12 10.82 13.10 2.85
CA GLY A 12 10.77 11.77 2.24
C GLY A 12 9.98 11.75 0.95
N GLN A 13 10.37 10.84 0.06
CA GLN A 13 9.66 10.57 -1.18
C GLN A 13 9.27 9.10 -1.25
N ILE A 14 8.11 8.80 -1.81
CA ILE A 14 7.67 7.42 -2.02
C ILE A 14 8.31 6.88 -3.29
N GLU A 15 9.14 5.87 -3.13
CA GLU A 15 9.80 5.17 -4.22
C GLU A 15 9.26 3.75 -4.41
N VAL A 16 9.27 3.31 -5.66
CA VAL A 16 8.91 1.95 -6.04
C VAL A 16 10.15 1.06 -5.95
N ARG A 17 10.14 0.12 -5.01
CA ARG A 17 11.11 -0.97 -4.89
C ARG A 17 10.45 -2.28 -5.33
N LYS A 18 11.15 -3.09 -6.13
CA LYS A 18 10.66 -4.43 -6.51
C LYS A 18 11.16 -5.43 -5.46
N LYS A 19 10.26 -6.24 -4.92
CA LYS A 19 10.57 -7.27 -3.93
C LYS A 19 9.94 -8.59 -4.32
N GLU A 20 10.45 -9.67 -3.75
CA GLU A 20 9.85 -11.00 -3.89
C GLU A 20 9.39 -11.46 -2.52
N VAL A 21 8.09 -11.78 -2.40
CA VAL A 21 7.49 -12.24 -1.15
C VAL A 21 6.76 -13.54 -1.43
N ASN A 22 7.14 -14.63 -0.74
CA ASN A 22 6.61 -15.97 -0.97
C ASN A 22 6.69 -16.40 -2.46
N GLY A 23 7.83 -16.14 -3.12
CA GLY A 23 8.05 -16.46 -4.53
C GLY A 23 7.22 -15.64 -5.52
N LYS A 24 6.54 -14.58 -5.07
CA LYS A 24 5.78 -13.67 -5.92
C LYS A 24 6.45 -12.31 -5.98
N LYS A 25 6.72 -11.83 -7.19
CA LYS A 25 7.21 -10.47 -7.45
C LYS A 25 6.11 -9.48 -7.12
N VAL A 26 6.39 -8.58 -6.18
CA VAL A 26 5.48 -7.53 -5.72
C VAL A 26 6.22 -6.21 -5.66
N GLU A 27 5.49 -5.12 -5.84
CA GLU A 27 6.02 -3.79 -5.61
C GLU A 27 5.86 -3.38 -4.14
N LEU A 28 6.90 -2.74 -3.60
CA LEU A 28 6.93 -2.07 -2.32
C LEU A 28 7.04 -0.57 -2.59
N TYR A 29 6.06 0.19 -2.14
CA TYR A 29 6.06 1.65 -2.20
C TYR A 29 6.54 2.16 -0.85
N ALA A 30 7.84 2.45 -0.74
CA ALA A 30 8.49 2.80 0.52
C ALA A 30 8.89 4.27 0.54
N CYS A 31 8.87 4.89 1.71
CA CYS A 31 9.53 6.17 1.90
C CYS A 31 11.05 6.04 1.71
N SER A 32 11.69 7.00 1.04
CA SER A 32 13.15 7.08 0.85
C SER A 32 13.92 7.12 2.18
N ASN A 33 13.29 7.66 3.23
CA ASN A 33 13.86 7.73 4.57
C ASN A 33 13.62 6.45 5.39
N ALA A 34 12.87 5.50 4.83
CA ALA A 34 12.66 4.20 5.44
C ALA A 34 13.75 3.22 4.99
N LYS A 35 14.56 2.84 5.97
CA LYS A 35 15.67 1.90 5.82
C LYS A 35 15.48 0.76 6.80
N TRP A 36 15.64 -0.45 6.30
CA TRP A 36 15.47 -1.67 7.07
C TRP A 36 16.75 -2.49 7.00
N TYR A 37 17.08 -3.17 8.10
CA TYR A 37 18.22 -4.08 8.17
C TYR A 37 18.03 -5.30 7.29
N SER A 38 16.81 -5.85 7.31
CA SER A 38 16.42 -6.98 6.47
C SER A 38 15.36 -6.52 5.47
N GLU A 39 15.54 -6.95 4.22
CA GLU A 39 14.60 -6.70 3.13
C GLU A 39 13.94 -8.00 2.63
N ASP A 40 14.19 -9.12 3.31
CA ASP A 40 13.73 -10.48 2.97
C ASP A 40 12.26 -10.74 3.34
N GLY A 41 11.62 -9.79 4.05
CA GLY A 41 10.18 -9.83 4.31
C GLY A 41 9.77 -10.59 5.57
N GLU A 42 10.72 -11.16 6.33
CA GLU A 42 10.45 -11.84 7.61
C GLU A 42 10.55 -10.89 8.82
N LEU A 43 11.51 -9.96 8.84
CA LEU A 43 11.59 -8.89 9.84
C LEU A 43 11.83 -7.53 9.17
N PHE A 44 11.01 -6.54 9.53
CA PHE A 44 11.19 -5.14 9.12
C PHE A 44 11.79 -4.33 10.27
N GLU A 45 13.00 -4.68 10.70
CA GLU A 45 13.71 -3.86 11.69
C GLU A 45 14.27 -2.62 11.02
N LEU A 46 13.82 -1.45 11.48
CA LEU A 46 14.31 -0.16 11.01
C LEU A 46 15.76 0.01 11.44
N THR A 47 16.57 0.59 10.57
CA THR A 47 17.90 1.04 10.98
C THR A 47 17.79 2.25 11.90
N PRO A 48 18.74 2.48 12.82
CA PRO A 48 18.72 3.63 13.74
C PRO A 48 18.72 4.98 13.02
N ASP A 49 19.18 5.03 11.78
CA ASP A 49 19.19 6.21 10.92
C ASP A 49 17.90 6.41 10.12
N ALA A 50 16.95 5.45 10.19
CA ALA A 50 15.66 5.60 9.55
C ALA A 50 14.81 6.64 10.30
N THR A 51 14.42 7.70 9.61
CA THR A 51 13.55 8.77 10.16
C THR A 51 12.08 8.56 9.82
N CYS A 52 11.76 7.51 9.07
CA CYS A 52 10.41 7.15 8.68
C CYS A 52 10.33 5.63 8.48
N ASP A 53 9.15 5.06 8.66
CA ASP A 53 8.88 3.63 8.54
C ASP A 53 7.78 3.30 7.52
N PHE A 54 7.23 4.36 6.92
CA PHE A 54 6.06 4.27 6.07
C PHE A 54 6.34 3.48 4.79
N LYS A 55 5.45 2.53 4.54
CA LYS A 55 5.48 1.66 3.37
C LYS A 55 4.08 1.20 3.00
N ILE A 56 3.85 0.98 1.71
CA ILE A 56 2.64 0.37 1.17
C ILE A 56 3.06 -0.82 0.32
N TRP A 57 2.50 -1.99 0.61
CA TRP A 57 2.67 -3.15 -0.26
C TRP A 57 1.64 -3.14 -1.38
N GLN A 58 2.09 -3.48 -2.59
CA GLN A 58 1.18 -3.67 -3.72
C GLN A 58 0.06 -4.68 -3.41
N ASN A 59 0.36 -5.68 -2.59
CA ASN A 59 -0.54 -6.75 -2.21
C ASN A 59 -1.26 -6.52 -0.87
N SER A 60 -1.24 -5.31 -0.28
CA SER A 60 -1.89 -5.02 1.01
C SER A 60 -3.38 -5.41 1.04
N LEU A 61 -4.08 -5.29 -0.10
CA LEU A 61 -5.50 -5.61 -0.24
C LEU A 61 -5.75 -6.97 -0.92
N ARG A 62 -4.75 -7.86 -0.94
CA ARG A 62 -4.85 -9.18 -1.58
C ARG A 62 -5.98 -10.03 -0.99
N LYS A 63 -6.28 -9.90 0.31
CA LYS A 63 -7.42 -10.57 0.95
C LYS A 63 -8.76 -10.25 0.30
N TYR A 64 -8.87 -9.09 -0.36
CA TYR A 64 -10.06 -8.63 -1.09
C TYR A 64 -9.92 -8.82 -2.62
N GLY A 65 -8.91 -9.58 -3.06
CA GLY A 65 -8.64 -9.80 -4.48
C GLY A 65 -8.05 -8.59 -5.21
N LYS A 66 -7.53 -7.60 -4.49
CA LYS A 66 -7.03 -6.34 -5.07
C LYS A 66 -5.52 -6.18 -4.88
N TYR A 67 -4.84 -5.90 -5.98
CA TYR A 67 -3.47 -5.38 -5.99
C TYR A 67 -3.54 -3.89 -6.34
N LEU A 68 -2.82 -3.08 -5.59
CA LEU A 68 -2.74 -1.64 -5.81
C LEU A 68 -1.94 -1.35 -7.08
N LYS A 69 -2.43 -0.45 -7.89
CA LYS A 69 -1.71 0.10 -9.04
C LYS A 69 -0.96 1.35 -8.61
N GLN A 70 0.17 1.63 -9.25
CA GLN A 70 0.95 2.85 -9.00
C GLN A 70 0.12 4.14 -9.11
N ARG A 71 -0.87 4.18 -10.02
CA ARG A 71 -1.81 5.30 -10.16
C ARG A 71 -2.67 5.52 -8.91
N GLU A 72 -3.12 4.44 -8.27
CA GLU A 72 -3.98 4.47 -7.08
C GLU A 72 -3.16 4.96 -5.88
N VAL A 73 -1.92 4.49 -5.77
CA VAL A 73 -0.98 4.98 -4.75
C VAL A 73 -0.66 6.45 -4.97
N ARG A 74 -0.42 6.88 -6.22
CA ARG A 74 -0.17 8.30 -6.50
C ARG A 74 -1.36 9.17 -6.12
N ALA A 75 -2.59 8.77 -6.48
CA ALA A 75 -3.80 9.50 -6.10
C ALA A 75 -3.96 9.59 -4.57
N LEU A 76 -3.73 8.49 -3.84
CA LEU A 76 -3.72 8.49 -2.38
C LEU A 76 -2.70 9.48 -1.79
N LEU A 77 -1.49 9.54 -2.36
CA LEU A 77 -0.44 10.46 -1.90
C LEU A 77 -0.75 11.94 -2.22
N LEU A 78 -1.63 12.21 -3.19
CA LEU A 78 -2.13 13.55 -3.50
C LEU A 78 -3.31 13.95 -2.60
N GLY A 79 -3.81 13.04 -1.77
CA GLY A 79 -5.01 13.27 -0.94
C GLY A 79 -6.31 13.14 -1.72
N GLU A 80 -6.30 12.48 -2.88
CA GLU A 80 -7.51 12.20 -3.65
C GLU A 80 -8.26 10.99 -3.06
N ASP A 81 -9.58 11.01 -3.18
CA ASP A 81 -10.42 9.88 -2.82
C ASP A 81 -10.24 8.74 -3.84
N VAL A 82 -9.70 7.61 -3.39
CA VAL A 82 -9.45 6.46 -4.25
C VAL A 82 -10.48 5.36 -3.99
N VAL A 83 -11.26 5.07 -5.03
CA VAL A 83 -12.20 3.95 -5.05
C VAL A 83 -11.53 2.73 -5.66
N VAL A 84 -11.62 1.58 -4.99
CA VAL A 84 -11.13 0.30 -5.49
C VAL A 84 -12.25 -0.73 -5.56
N THR A 85 -12.23 -1.53 -6.62
CA THR A 85 -13.12 -2.68 -6.78
C THR A 85 -12.52 -3.90 -6.08
N PHE A 86 -13.28 -4.48 -5.16
CA PHE A 86 -12.98 -5.74 -4.51
C PHE A 86 -13.74 -6.90 -5.15
N HIS A 87 -13.14 -8.08 -5.04
CA HIS A 87 -13.71 -9.32 -5.56
C HIS A 87 -13.90 -10.29 -4.38
N SER A 88 -15.16 -10.60 -4.07
CA SER A 88 -15.49 -11.66 -3.11
C SER A 88 -15.94 -12.92 -3.84
N LYS A 89 -15.51 -14.08 -3.35
CA LYS A 89 -16.06 -15.38 -3.75
C LYS A 89 -17.02 -15.84 -2.66
N LYS A 90 -18.30 -15.53 -2.81
CA LYS A 90 -19.35 -16.11 -1.97
C LYS A 90 -19.99 -17.26 -2.72
N TYR A 91 -19.75 -18.48 -2.24
CA TYR A 91 -20.44 -19.75 -2.56
C TYR A 91 -20.52 -20.25 -4.02
N LYS A 92 -20.38 -19.42 -5.07
CA LYS A 92 -20.19 -19.79 -6.50
C LYS A 92 -20.15 -18.56 -7.43
N GLU A 93 -20.70 -17.43 -7.01
CA GLU A 93 -20.75 -16.19 -7.81
C GLU A 93 -19.65 -15.21 -7.40
N LYS A 94 -19.06 -14.54 -8.40
CA LYS A 94 -18.11 -13.45 -8.17
C LYS A 94 -18.91 -12.19 -7.88
N VAL A 95 -18.95 -11.79 -6.62
CA VAL A 95 -19.53 -10.49 -6.24
C VAL A 95 -18.43 -9.45 -6.28
N THR A 96 -18.67 -8.38 -7.03
CA THR A 96 -17.81 -7.19 -7.05
C THR A 96 -18.49 -6.05 -6.31
N TYR A 97 -17.73 -5.38 -5.46
CA TYR A 97 -18.20 -4.18 -4.75
C TYR A 97 -17.06 -3.17 -4.70
N GLN A 98 -17.41 -1.90 -4.58
CA GLN A 98 -16.45 -0.81 -4.54
C GLN A 98 -16.39 -0.24 -3.12
N LYS A 99 -15.19 0.13 -2.68
CA LYS A 99 -14.97 0.84 -1.41
C LYS A 99 -13.88 1.89 -1.57
N TYR A 100 -13.96 2.91 -0.71
CA TYR A 100 -12.90 3.89 -0.56
C TYR A 100 -11.73 3.30 0.22
N ILE A 101 -10.52 3.73 -0.15
CA ILE A 101 -9.30 3.46 0.59
C ILE A 101 -8.65 4.76 1.01
N THR A 102 -7.98 4.72 2.16
CA THR A 102 -7.22 5.84 2.71
C THR A 102 -5.82 5.38 3.12
N LEU A 103 -4.91 6.32 3.31
CA LEU A 103 -3.57 6.04 3.82
C LEU A 103 -3.65 5.67 5.31
N ASN A 104 -2.80 4.72 5.71
CA ASN A 104 -2.66 4.34 7.11
C ASN A 104 -1.18 4.13 7.40
N GLN A 105 -0.65 4.72 8.49
CA GLN A 105 0.78 4.69 8.75
C GLN A 105 1.32 3.28 8.96
N GLU A 106 0.58 2.44 9.70
CA GLU A 106 1.01 1.09 10.09
C GLU A 106 0.83 0.09 8.95
N TYR A 107 -0.33 0.12 8.28
CA TYR A 107 -0.71 -0.86 7.26
C TYR A 107 -0.46 -0.38 5.82
N GLY A 108 -0.02 0.86 5.65
CA GLY A 108 0.13 1.53 4.36
C GLY A 108 -1.21 2.08 3.83
N VAL A 109 -2.22 1.21 3.74
CA VAL A 109 -3.57 1.55 3.30
C VAL A 109 -4.62 0.90 4.20
N SER A 110 -5.74 1.59 4.39
CA SER A 110 -6.93 1.08 5.05
C SER A 110 -8.16 1.22 4.15
N VAL A 111 -9.15 0.36 4.36
CA VAL A 111 -10.44 0.38 3.66
C VAL A 111 -11.45 1.06 4.57
N ILE A 112 -12.21 2.01 4.02
CA ILE A 112 -13.31 2.66 4.72
C ILE A 112 -14.57 1.82 4.49
N TRP A 113 -15.13 1.24 5.55
CA TRP A 113 -16.29 0.34 5.46
C TRP A 113 -17.62 1.07 5.63
N ASP A 114 -17.64 2.13 6.43
CA ASP A 114 -18.84 2.89 6.81
C ASP A 114 -19.44 3.73 5.67
N ILE A 115 -18.72 3.87 4.55
CA ILE A 115 -19.19 4.58 3.36
C ILE A 115 -19.55 3.53 2.30
N ASP A 116 -20.81 3.51 1.90
CA ASP A 116 -21.25 2.79 0.72
C ASP A 116 -21.16 3.71 -0.51
N ILE A 117 -20.73 3.12 -1.62
CA ILE A 117 -20.66 3.79 -2.91
C ILE A 117 -21.93 3.38 -3.64
N GLU A 118 -22.87 4.32 -3.77
CA GLU A 118 -24.09 4.18 -4.56
C GLU A 118 -23.81 4.20 -6.07
#